data_AF-A0A7V1D536-F1
#
_entry.id   AF-A0A7V1D536-F1
#
_cell.length_a   1.000
_cell.length_b   1.000
_cell.length_c   1.000
_cell.angle_alpha   90.00
_cell.angle_beta   90.00
_cell.angle_gamma   90.00
#
_symmetry.space_group_name_H-M   'P 1'
#
loop_
_entity.id
_entity.type
_entity.pdbx_description
1 polymer ?
#
loop_
_entity_poly.entity_id
_entity_poly.type
_entity_poly.pdbx_seq_one_letter_code
_entity_poly.pdbx_strand_id
1 'polypeptide(L)'
;MHDWAEFELETIAVRAGQHRTNEGEQSEPIFPTSSFTFASAAEAAARFSGEEPGNIYSRFTNPTVRTFEERLAALEGGERCVATSSGMAAILATCMGLLKAGDHIVSSRSIFGTTTVLFNNFLAKFGVETDFVGLADYEAWE
;
A
#
# COMPACT_ATOMS: atom_id res chain seq x y z
N MET A 1 13.36 14.70 2.51
CA MET A 1 12.53 13.79 3.31
C MET A 1 13.07 13.89 4.73
N HIS A 2 12.23 14.13 5.74
CA HIS A 2 12.73 14.07 7.12
C HIS A 2 13.20 12.65 7.38
N ASP A 3 14.36 12.50 8.01
CA ASP A 3 14.77 11.21 8.53
C ASP A 3 13.90 10.92 9.76
N TRP A 4 12.81 10.17 9.55
CA TRP A 4 11.90 9.83 10.63
C TRP A 4 12.52 8.85 11.63
N ALA A 5 13.65 8.20 11.29
CA ALA A 5 14.32 7.24 12.16
C ALA A 5 14.97 7.90 13.40
N GLU A 6 15.14 9.23 13.40
CA GLU A 6 15.69 9.98 14.54
C GLU A 6 14.66 10.27 15.64
N PHE A 7 13.37 10.02 15.38
CA PHE A 7 12.29 10.35 16.31
C PHE A 7 11.67 9.11 16.96
N GLU A 8 11.18 9.28 18.19
CA GLU A 8 10.39 8.26 18.87
C GLU A 8 9.05 7.98 18.17
N LEU A 9 8.52 6.77 18.32
CA LEU A 9 7.35 6.26 17.62
C LEU A 9 6.10 7.14 17.81
N GLU A 10 5.90 7.71 19.01
CA GLU A 10 4.78 8.60 19.30
C GLU A 10 4.86 9.90 18.49
N THR A 11 6.07 10.40 18.23
CA THR A 11 6.26 11.60 17.40
C THR A 11 5.95 11.30 15.94
N ILE A 12 6.42 10.15 15.44
CA ILE A 12 6.16 9.68 14.08
C ILE A 12 4.64 9.52 13.89
N ALA A 13 3.94 8.88 14.82
CA ALA A 13 2.50 8.64 14.76
C ALA A 13 1.68 9.94 14.65
N VAL A 14 2.16 11.04 15.25
CA VAL A 14 1.47 12.33 15.24
C VAL A 14 1.83 13.17 14.02
N ARG A 15 3.07 13.08 13.50
CA ARG A 15 3.63 14.09 12.58
C ARG A 15 4.00 13.56 11.19
N ALA A 16 4.30 12.28 11.05
CA ALA A 16 4.77 11.74 9.78
C ALA A 16 3.71 11.88 8.68
N GLY A 17 4.17 12.13 7.46
CA GLY A 17 3.32 12.30 6.27
C GLY A 17 2.52 13.61 6.20
N GLN A 18 2.66 14.55 7.15
CA GLN A 18 1.94 15.82 7.10
C GLN A 18 2.48 16.74 5.98
N HIS A 19 1.60 17.11 5.03
CA HIS A 19 1.85 18.11 4.00
C HIS A 19 0.82 19.23 4.13
N ARG A 20 1.23 20.38 4.67
CA ARG A 20 0.34 21.55 4.80
C ARG A 20 0.07 22.16 3.43
N THR A 21 -1.16 22.62 3.23
CA THR A 21 -1.51 23.45 2.08
C THR A 21 -1.01 24.87 2.25
N ASN A 22 -1.30 25.72 1.27
CA ASN A 22 -1.02 27.15 1.32
C ASN A 22 -1.76 27.88 2.46
N GLU A 23 -2.79 27.28 3.06
CA GLU A 23 -3.55 27.86 4.19
C GLU A 23 -2.86 27.67 5.55
N GLY A 24 -1.86 26.78 5.65
CA GLY A 24 -1.09 26.59 6.88
C GLY A 24 -1.85 25.93 8.03
N GLU A 25 -2.80 25.05 7.70
CA GLU A 25 -3.66 24.36 8.65
C GLU A 25 -2.90 23.43 9.63
N GLN A 26 -3.51 23.17 10.80
CA GLN A 26 -2.98 22.22 11.79
C GLN A 26 -3.40 20.78 11.51
N SER A 27 -4.69 20.56 11.22
CA SER A 27 -5.23 19.25 10.88
C SER A 27 -5.05 18.96 9.41
N GLU A 28 -4.85 17.69 9.05
CA GLU A 28 -4.72 17.29 7.65
C GLU A 28 -6.04 17.51 6.89
N PRO A 29 -6.01 18.19 5.73
CA PRO A 29 -7.21 18.37 4.93
C PRO A 29 -7.73 17.07 4.33
N ILE A 30 -9.05 17.01 4.17
CA ILE A 30 -9.72 15.98 3.37
C ILE A 30 -9.84 16.51 1.95
N PHE A 31 -9.35 15.75 0.96
CA PHE A 31 -9.44 16.06 -0.46
C PHE A 31 -10.47 15.15 -1.16
N PRO A 32 -11.79 15.41 -1.02
CA PRO A 32 -12.86 14.56 -1.56
C PRO A 32 -13.11 14.83 -3.05
N THR A 33 -12.08 14.68 -3.87
CA THR A 33 -12.14 14.82 -5.33
C THR A 33 -11.77 13.52 -6.02
N SER A 34 -12.29 13.29 -7.22
CA SER A 34 -11.89 12.18 -8.08
C SER A 34 -10.70 12.51 -8.98
N SER A 35 -10.60 13.75 -9.47
CA SER A 35 -9.58 14.21 -10.41
C SER A 35 -8.95 15.53 -9.98
N PHE A 36 -7.84 15.89 -10.64
CA PHE A 36 -7.08 17.10 -10.39
C PHE A 36 -6.95 17.92 -11.68
N THR A 37 -6.84 19.24 -11.54
CA THR A 37 -6.65 20.16 -12.67
C THR A 37 -5.19 20.24 -13.09
N PHE A 38 -4.97 20.67 -14.32
CA PHE A 38 -3.66 20.95 -14.91
C PHE A 38 -3.67 22.38 -15.46
N ALA A 39 -2.56 23.10 -15.35
CA ALA A 39 -2.35 24.43 -15.91
C ALA A 39 -2.23 24.39 -17.44
N SER A 40 -1.81 23.25 -18.01
CA SER A 40 -1.71 23.08 -19.48
C SER A 40 -1.85 21.61 -19.91
N ALA A 41 -2.12 21.39 -21.20
CA ALA A 41 -2.10 20.05 -21.79
C ALA A 41 -0.70 19.40 -21.72
N ALA A 42 0.36 20.21 -21.81
CA ALA A 42 1.73 19.73 -21.68
C ALA A 42 2.02 19.19 -20.27
N GLU A 43 1.58 19.89 -19.23
CA GLU A 43 1.70 19.42 -17.84
C GLU A 43 0.91 18.13 -17.60
N ALA A 44 -0.30 18.03 -18.16
CA ALA A 44 -1.07 16.79 -18.12
C ALA A 44 -0.24 15.63 -18.72
N ALA A 45 0.31 15.80 -19.92
CA ALA A 45 1.12 14.77 -20.58
C ALA A 45 2.36 14.38 -19.73
N ALA A 46 3.07 15.36 -19.18
CA ALA A 46 4.26 15.13 -18.35
C ALA A 46 3.95 14.36 -17.04
N ARG A 47 2.80 14.65 -16.40
CA ARG A 47 2.39 13.88 -15.21
C ARG A 47 1.95 12.46 -15.55
N PHE A 48 1.18 12.27 -16.64
CA PHE A 48 0.75 10.94 -17.07
C PHE A 48 1.91 10.04 -17.53
N SER A 49 2.98 10.61 -18.10
CA SER A 49 4.19 9.87 -18.46
C SER A 49 5.10 9.56 -17.26
N GLY A 50 4.88 10.21 -16.12
CA GLY A 50 5.75 10.12 -14.93
C GLY A 50 7.01 10.98 -15.03
N GLU A 51 7.12 11.85 -16.03
CA GLU A 51 8.22 12.82 -16.16
C GLU A 51 8.17 13.88 -15.06
N GLU A 52 6.95 14.31 -14.68
CA GLU A 52 6.71 15.21 -13.56
C GLU A 52 5.87 14.54 -12.47
N PRO A 53 6.20 14.73 -11.17
CA PRO A 53 5.35 14.24 -10.09
C PRO A 53 4.06 15.08 -10.02
N GLY A 54 2.95 14.46 -9.64
CA GLY A 54 1.72 15.18 -9.40
C GLY A 54 0.53 14.26 -9.22
N ASN A 55 -0.56 14.83 -8.71
CA ASN A 55 -1.82 14.11 -8.66
C ASN A 55 -2.48 14.12 -10.04
N ILE A 56 -3.10 13.00 -10.39
CA ILE A 56 -3.82 12.82 -11.66
C ILE A 56 -5.25 12.39 -11.37
N TYR A 57 -5.42 11.28 -10.64
CA TYR A 57 -6.71 10.71 -10.33
C TYR A 57 -6.67 9.95 -9.00
N SER A 58 -7.69 10.14 -8.16
CA SER A 58 -7.74 9.62 -6.79
C SER A 58 -7.76 8.09 -6.66
N ARG A 59 -7.92 7.35 -7.76
CA ARG A 59 -7.74 5.89 -7.76
C ARG A 59 -6.31 5.46 -7.41
N PHE A 60 -5.31 6.29 -7.71
CA PHE A 60 -3.90 5.96 -7.50
C PHE A 60 -3.08 7.11 -6.87
N THR A 61 -3.58 8.35 -6.89
CA THR A 61 -2.93 9.50 -6.22
C THR A 61 -3.97 10.39 -5.54
N ASN A 62 -3.91 10.54 -4.21
CA ASN A 62 -4.73 11.49 -3.47
C ASN A 62 -3.96 12.02 -2.25
N PRO A 63 -3.92 13.35 -1.98
CA PRO A 63 -3.14 13.90 -0.87
C PRO A 63 -3.53 13.37 0.51
N THR A 64 -4.83 13.16 0.79
CA THR A 64 -5.28 12.61 2.07
C THR A 64 -4.80 11.17 2.24
N VAL A 65 -4.86 10.37 1.17
CA VAL A 65 -4.39 8.97 1.17
C VAL A 65 -2.87 8.89 1.32
N ARG A 66 -2.14 9.77 0.62
CA ARG A 66 -0.67 9.82 0.69
C ARG A 66 -0.18 10.08 2.12
N THR A 67 -0.82 10.97 2.87
CA THR A 67 -0.47 11.21 4.29
C THR A 67 -0.55 9.91 5.10
N PHE A 68 -1.61 9.12 4.91
CA PHE A 68 -1.76 7.83 5.57
C PHE A 68 -0.65 6.85 5.15
N GLU A 69 -0.38 6.74 3.85
CA GLU A 69 0.66 5.86 3.30
C GLU A 69 2.05 6.22 3.85
N GLU A 70 2.45 7.48 3.77
CA GLU A 70 3.75 7.94 4.28
C GLU A 70 3.90 7.74 5.78
N ARG A 71 2.82 7.96 6.56
CA ARG A 71 2.83 7.75 8.01
C ARG A 71 2.96 6.28 8.37
N LEU A 72 2.19 5.40 7.71
CA LEU A 72 2.25 3.97 8.00
C LEU A 72 3.59 3.38 7.58
N ALA A 73 4.15 3.82 6.44
CA ALA A 73 5.51 3.44 6.02
C ALA A 73 6.55 3.82 7.08
N ALA A 74 6.50 5.06 7.59
CA ALA A 74 7.42 5.52 8.62
C ALA A 74 7.28 4.74 9.95
N LEU A 75 6.05 4.41 10.35
CA LEU A 75 5.80 3.64 11.58
C LEU A 75 6.32 2.20 11.50
N GLU A 76 6.24 1.57 10.34
CA GLU A 76 6.70 0.20 10.11
C GLU A 76 8.20 0.13 9.72
N GLY A 77 8.87 1.28 9.57
CA GLY A 77 10.24 1.33 9.04
C GLY A 77 10.35 0.90 7.56
N GLY A 78 9.24 0.91 6.82
CA GLY A 78 9.18 0.54 5.42
C GLY A 78 9.48 1.72 4.49
N GLU A 79 9.99 1.43 3.29
CA GLU A 79 10.31 2.46 2.30
C GLU A 79 9.06 3.14 1.72
N ARG A 80 7.95 2.39 1.58
CA ARG A 80 6.70 2.79 0.94
C ARG A 80 5.52 2.07 1.58
N CYS A 81 4.34 2.67 1.46
CA CYS A 81 3.06 2.03 1.76
C CYS A 81 2.09 2.30 0.60
N VAL A 82 1.13 1.39 0.39
CA VAL A 82 0.02 1.57 -0.55
C VAL A 82 -1.28 1.29 0.18
N ALA A 83 -2.18 2.27 0.21
CA ALA A 83 -3.50 2.12 0.78
C ALA A 83 -4.39 1.30 -0.16
N THR A 84 -5.22 0.45 0.43
CA THR A 84 -6.21 -0.33 -0.33
C THR A 84 -7.58 -0.22 0.32
N SER A 85 -8.62 -0.67 -0.40
CA SER A 85 -10.00 -0.57 0.06
C SER A 85 -10.33 -1.46 1.26
N SER A 86 -9.51 -2.47 1.56
CA SER A 86 -9.69 -3.39 2.69
C SER A 86 -8.42 -4.21 2.95
N GLY A 87 -8.31 -4.87 4.11
CA GLY A 87 -7.21 -5.80 4.39
C GLY A 87 -7.11 -6.95 3.38
N MET A 88 -8.24 -7.49 2.90
CA MET A 88 -8.21 -8.53 1.86
C MET A 88 -7.75 -7.99 0.50
N ALA A 89 -8.03 -6.72 0.19
CA ALA A 89 -7.51 -6.08 -1.02
C ALA A 89 -6.00 -5.88 -0.94
N ALA A 90 -5.46 -5.55 0.24
CA ALA A 90 -4.00 -5.51 0.45
C ALA A 90 -3.36 -6.88 0.20
N ILE A 91 -3.88 -7.94 0.82
CA ILE A 91 -3.34 -9.30 0.63
C ILE A 91 -3.42 -9.73 -0.84
N LEU A 92 -4.58 -9.53 -1.48
CA LEU A 92 -4.77 -9.88 -2.89
C LEU A 92 -3.83 -9.10 -3.81
N ALA A 93 -3.69 -7.78 -3.61
CA ALA A 93 -2.82 -6.94 -4.42
C ALA A 93 -1.35 -7.39 -4.29
N THR A 94 -0.90 -7.74 -3.08
CA THR A 94 0.44 -8.29 -2.85
C THR A 94 0.63 -9.60 -3.61
N CYS A 95 -0.32 -10.55 -3.51
CA CYS A 95 -0.23 -11.82 -4.24
C CYS A 95 -0.19 -11.59 -5.76
N MET A 96 -1.07 -10.75 -6.30
CA MET A 96 -1.15 -10.48 -7.74
C MET A 96 0.05 -9.68 -8.27
N GLY A 97 0.73 -8.91 -7.42
CA GLY A 97 1.96 -8.20 -7.78
C GLY A 97 3.21 -9.06 -7.81
N LEU A 98 3.23 -10.17 -7.05
CA LEU A 98 4.40 -11.03 -6.86
C LEU A 98 4.31 -12.38 -7.58
N LEU A 99 3.10 -12.90 -7.75
CA LEU A 99 2.86 -14.28 -8.21
C LEU A 99 2.27 -14.32 -9.61
N LYS A 100 2.60 -15.39 -10.34
CA LYS A 100 2.01 -15.77 -11.63
C LYS A 100 1.73 -17.27 -11.66
N ALA A 101 1.04 -17.73 -12.72
CA ALA A 101 0.76 -19.16 -12.90
C ALA A 101 2.03 -20.01 -12.88
N GLY A 102 2.01 -21.09 -12.11
CA GLY A 102 3.15 -21.98 -11.87
C GLY A 102 3.97 -21.64 -10.62
N ASP A 103 3.72 -20.50 -9.96
CA ASP A 103 4.37 -20.18 -8.69
C ASP A 103 3.70 -20.89 -7.50
N HIS A 104 4.39 -20.92 -6.36
CA HIS A 104 3.98 -21.65 -5.16
C HIS A 104 4.05 -20.76 -3.91
N ILE A 105 3.08 -20.93 -2.99
CA ILE A 105 3.05 -20.27 -1.68
C ILE A 105 3.24 -21.31 -0.58
N VAL A 106 4.13 -21.04 0.37
CA VAL A 106 4.13 -21.72 1.68
C VAL A 106 3.53 -20.78 2.71
N SER A 107 2.45 -21.22 3.38
CA SER A 107 1.71 -20.39 4.32
C SER A 107 1.48 -21.10 5.65
N SER A 108 1.41 -20.33 6.75
CA SER A 108 0.92 -20.87 8.02
C SER A 108 -0.53 -21.30 7.86
N ARG A 109 -0.89 -22.45 8.44
CA ARG A 109 -2.28 -22.91 8.54
C ARG A 109 -3.15 -22.07 9.46
N SER A 110 -2.53 -21.29 10.36
CA SER A 110 -3.21 -20.51 11.40
C SER A 110 -3.35 -19.03 11.02
N ILE A 111 -3.98 -18.77 9.86
CA ILE A 111 -4.25 -17.42 9.36
C ILE A 111 -5.75 -17.14 9.29
N PHE A 112 -6.12 -15.89 8.99
CA PHE A 112 -7.51 -15.50 8.80
C PHE A 112 -8.18 -16.35 7.71
N GLY A 113 -9.37 -16.92 8.01
CA GLY A 113 -9.99 -17.95 7.15
C GLY A 113 -10.26 -17.49 5.72
N THR A 114 -10.60 -16.21 5.51
CA THR A 114 -10.79 -15.67 4.14
C THR A 114 -9.49 -15.62 3.34
N THR A 115 -8.34 -15.52 4.00
CA THR A 115 -7.02 -15.62 3.35
C THR A 115 -6.75 -17.05 2.90
N THR A 116 -7.11 -18.06 3.70
CA THR A 116 -7.05 -19.47 3.28
C THR A 116 -7.95 -19.73 2.07
N VAL A 117 -9.15 -19.14 2.04
CA VAL A 117 -10.06 -19.22 0.89
C VAL A 117 -9.45 -18.53 -0.34
N LEU A 118 -8.81 -17.37 -0.18
CA LEU A 118 -8.12 -16.67 -1.26
C LEU A 118 -7.08 -17.58 -1.92
N PHE A 119 -6.21 -18.21 -1.13
CA PHE A 119 -5.13 -19.05 -1.64
C PHE A 119 -5.67 -20.32 -2.32
N ASN A 120 -6.52 -21.09 -1.63
CA ASN A 120 -7.00 -22.38 -2.14
C ASN A 120 -8.00 -22.29 -3.29
N ASN A 121 -8.81 -21.22 -3.35
CA ASN A 121 -9.92 -21.18 -4.31
C ASN A 121 -9.72 -20.15 -5.41
N PHE A 122 -9.11 -19.00 -5.11
CA PHE A 122 -8.99 -17.93 -6.09
C PHE A 122 -7.61 -17.98 -6.76
N LEU A 123 -6.52 -18.05 -6.00
CA LEU A 123 -5.17 -18.12 -6.56
C LEU A 123 -4.93 -19.46 -7.29
N ALA A 124 -5.46 -20.57 -6.76
CA ALA A 124 -5.44 -21.87 -7.44
C ALA A 124 -6.07 -21.84 -8.84
N LYS A 125 -7.13 -21.05 -9.06
CA LYS A 125 -7.72 -20.87 -10.41
C LYS A 125 -6.79 -20.16 -11.38
N PHE A 126 -5.85 -19.38 -10.88
CA PHE A 126 -4.81 -18.72 -11.66
C PHE A 126 -3.50 -19.53 -11.70
N GLY A 127 -3.54 -20.80 -11.27
CA GLY A 127 -2.40 -21.72 -11.36
C GLY A 127 -1.33 -21.51 -10.28
N VAL A 128 -1.67 -20.88 -9.16
CA VAL A 128 -0.78 -20.75 -8.00
C VAL A 128 -1.17 -21.79 -6.96
N GLU A 129 -0.23 -22.65 -6.58
CA GLU A 129 -0.43 -23.69 -5.58
C GLU A 129 -0.05 -23.20 -4.17
N THR A 130 -0.57 -23.85 -3.13
CA THR A 130 -0.30 -23.44 -1.74
C THR A 130 -0.23 -24.63 -0.80
N ASP A 131 0.87 -24.73 -0.08
CA ASP A 131 1.03 -25.63 1.07
C ASP A 131 0.80 -24.88 2.39
N PHE A 132 0.04 -25.51 3.28
CA PHE A 132 -0.25 -24.99 4.61
C PHE A 132 0.49 -25.77 5.70
N VAL A 133 1.33 -25.07 6.45
CA VAL A 133 2.24 -25.69 7.41
C VAL A 133 2.00 -25.20 8.84
N GLY A 134 2.45 -25.98 9.83
CA GLY A 134 2.36 -25.58 11.23
C GLY A 134 3.33 -24.42 11.52
N LEU A 135 2.87 -23.38 12.21
CA LEU A 135 3.73 -22.22 12.51
C LEU A 135 4.99 -22.59 13.30
N ALA A 136 4.90 -23.59 14.18
CA ALA A 136 6.01 -24.05 15.01
C ALA A 136 6.77 -25.26 14.43
N ASP A 137 6.37 -25.73 13.24
CA ASP A 137 7.02 -26.85 12.55
C ASP A 137 7.99 -26.30 11.52
N TYR A 138 9.19 -25.91 11.97
CA TYR A 138 10.17 -25.21 11.15
C TYR A 138 10.67 -26.04 9.95
N GLU A 139 10.72 -27.37 10.07
CA GLU A 139 11.15 -28.25 8.97
C GLU A 139 10.15 -28.22 7.81
N ALA A 140 8.86 -28.01 8.08
CA ALA A 140 7.85 -27.90 7.04
C ALA A 140 7.92 -26.59 6.23
N TRP A 141 8.72 -25.61 6.65
CA TRP A 141 8.90 -24.33 5.94
C TRP A 141 10.06 -24.33 4.92
N GLU A 142 10.97 -25.32 4.99
CA GLU A 142 12.11 -25.50 4.09
C GLU A 142 11.72 -26.29 2.82
#